data_AF-A0A101VDY3-F1
#
_entry.id   AF-A0A101VDY3-F1
#
_cell.length_a   1.000
_cell.length_b   1.000
_cell.length_c   1.000
_cell.angle_alpha   90.00
_cell.angle_beta   90.00
_cell.angle_gamma   90.00
#
_symmetry.space_group_name_H-M   'P 1'
#
loop_
_entity.id
_entity.type
_entity.pdbx_description
1 polymer ?
#
loop_
_entity_poly.entity_id
_entity_poly.type
_entity_poly.pdbx_seq_one_letter_code
_entity_poly.pdbx_strand_id
1 'polypeptide(L)' 'MDSLYKDNLTPTCIICKTKPFNGLDGGLLIRSKLICSACEKRIIQTPVDDQYYFNFKEQLKALWYCG' A
#
# COMPACT_ATOMS: atom_id res chain seq x y z
N MET A 1 7.34 -31.29 9.97
CA MET A 1 7.56 -30.58 8.69
C MET A 1 6.33 -29.75 8.44
N ASP A 2 6.31 -28.52 8.95
CA ASP A 2 5.10 -27.68 8.98
C ASP A 2 5.49 -26.28 8.51
N SER A 3 5.72 -26.10 7.20
CA SER A 3 6.27 -24.84 6.67
C SER A 3 6.01 -24.60 5.18
N LEU A 4 4.85 -25.00 4.64
CA LEU A 4 4.49 -24.72 3.22
C LEU A 4 3.07 -24.15 3.05
N TYR A 5 2.56 -23.37 4.02
CA TYR A 5 1.28 -22.65 3.89
C TYR A 5 1.43 -21.12 3.85
N LYS A 6 2.56 -20.57 3.41
CA LYS A 6 2.70 -19.09 3.29
C LYS A 6 3.20 -18.58 1.95
N ASP A 7 3.16 -19.42 0.92
CA ASP A 7 3.10 -18.95 -0.46
C ASP A 7 1.66 -18.56 -0.77
N ASN A 8 1.29 -17.26 -0.69
CA ASN A 8 0.35 -16.59 -1.63
C ASN A 8 -0.34 -15.27 -1.19
N LEU A 9 -0.22 -14.75 0.03
CA LEU A 9 -1.19 -13.73 0.50
C LEU A 9 -0.61 -12.44 1.10
N THR A 10 0.64 -12.06 0.79
CA THR A 10 1.11 -10.72 1.18
C THR A 10 0.61 -9.68 0.18
N PRO A 11 -0.35 -8.82 0.58
CA PRO A 11 -0.87 -7.80 -0.33
C PRO A 11 0.25 -6.83 -0.69
N THR A 12 0.36 -6.53 -1.99
CA THR A 12 1.36 -5.59 -2.50
C THR A 12 0.93 -4.16 -2.20
N CYS A 13 1.88 -3.28 -1.89
CA CYS A 13 1.56 -1.87 -1.73
C CYS A 13 1.02 -1.30 -3.05
N ILE A 14 -0.14 -0.65 -3.03
CA ILE A 14 -0.73 -0.09 -4.26
C ILE A 14 0.08 1.07 -4.84
N ILE A 15 0.90 1.72 -4.01
CA ILE A 15 1.71 2.89 -4.35
C ILE A 15 3.06 2.47 -4.93
N CYS A 16 3.90 1.81 -4.13
CA CYS A 16 5.26 1.42 -4.57
C CYS A 16 5.33 0.05 -5.27
N LYS A 17 4.22 -0.70 -5.33
CA LYS A 17 4.16 -2.07 -5.89
C LYS A 17 5.13 -3.06 -5.24
N THR A 18 5.66 -2.73 -4.07
CA THR A 18 6.58 -3.59 -3.30
C THR A 18 5.80 -4.41 -2.28
N LYS A 19 6.23 -5.66 -2.06
CA LYS A 19 5.76 -6.49 -0.95
C LYS A 19 6.47 -6.03 0.34
N PRO A 20 5.76 -5.70 1.42
CA PRO A 20 6.39 -5.41 2.70
C PRO A 20 7.13 -6.65 3.21
N PHE A 21 8.40 -6.48 3.58
CA PHE A 21 9.30 -7.58 4.00
C PHE A 21 8.81 -8.29 5.29
N ASN A 22 8.01 -7.60 6.12
CA ASN A 22 7.43 -8.12 7.37
C ASN A 22 5.92 -8.44 7.28
N GLY A 23 5.33 -8.52 6.09
CA GLY A 23 3.88 -8.75 5.95
C GLY A 23 3.04 -7.50 6.22
N LEU A 24 1.85 -7.66 6.82
CA LEU A 24 0.92 -6.54 7.14
C LEU A 24 1.42 -5.60 8.25
N ASP A 25 2.52 -5.95 8.91
CA ASP A 25 3.00 -5.24 10.08
C ASP A 25 3.50 -3.83 9.70
N GLY A 26 2.68 -2.84 10.05
CA GLY A 26 2.95 -1.42 9.89
C GLY A 26 2.28 -0.72 8.71
N GLY A 27 1.56 -1.43 7.84
CA GLY A 27 0.86 -0.80 6.71
C GLY A 27 -0.62 -0.53 6.96
N LEU A 28 -1.24 0.27 6.08
CA LEU A 28 -2.68 0.49 6.04
C LEU A 28 -3.33 -0.48 5.04
N LEU A 29 -4.27 -1.31 5.50
CA LEU A 29 -5.05 -2.20 4.63
C LEU A 29 -6.48 -1.67 4.48
N ILE A 30 -6.88 -1.30 3.27
CA ILE A 30 -8.22 -0.77 2.96
C ILE A 30 -8.80 -1.58 1.81
N ARG A 31 -9.99 -2.20 1.99
CA ARG A 31 -10.68 -2.97 0.94
C ARG A 31 -9.75 -3.96 0.19
N SER A 32 -8.97 -4.73 0.93
CA SER A 32 -7.98 -5.69 0.40
C SER A 32 -6.80 -5.08 -0.38
N LYS A 33 -6.62 -3.75 -0.31
CA LYS A 33 -5.49 -3.03 -0.90
C LYS A 33 -4.57 -2.52 0.21
N LEU A 34 -3.27 -2.79 0.09
CA LEU A 34 -2.28 -2.38 1.08
C LEU A 34 -1.60 -1.08 0.68
N ILE A 35 -1.32 -0.22 1.65
CA ILE A 35 -0.34 0.86 1.59
C ILE A 35 0.71 0.57 2.66
N CYS A 36 1.98 0.44 2.27
CA CYS A 36 3.05 0.23 3.26
C CYS A 36 3.31 1.50 4.09
N SER A 37 3.88 1.37 5.29
CA SER A 37 4.16 2.50 6.21
C SER A 37 4.99 3.61 5.57
N ALA A 38 5.92 3.24 4.69
CA ALA A 38 6.76 4.21 3.98
C ALA A 38 5.91 5.08 3.03
N CYS A 39 4.99 4.46 2.28
CA CYS A 39 4.08 5.18 1.40
C CYS A 39 3.03 5.97 2.18
N GLU A 40 2.51 5.43 3.28
CA GLU A 40 1.60 6.14 4.17
C GLU A 40 2.24 7.42 4.72
N LYS A 41 3.44 7.32 5.31
CA LYS A 41 4.20 8.49 5.79
C LYS A 41 4.44 9.50 4.67
N ARG A 42 4.80 9.01 3.48
CA ARG A 42 5.04 9.87 2.32
C ARG A 42 3.76 10.60 1.89
N ILE A 43 2.61 9.93 1.87
CA ILE A 43 1.31 10.54 1.57
C ILE A 43 0.99 11.65 2.58
N ILE A 44 1.16 11.39 3.88
CA ILE A 44 0.87 12.36 4.95
C ILE A 44 1.84 13.56 4.89
N GLN A 45 3.10 13.32 4.56
CA GLN A 45 4.14 14.36 4.51
C GLN A 45 4.20 15.12 3.18
N THR A 46 3.51 14.65 2.13
CA THR A 46 3.53 15.31 0.82
C THR A 46 2.64 16.56 0.86
N PRO A 47 3.19 17.77 0.67
CA PRO A 47 2.40 18.98 0.63
C PRO A 47 1.52 19.01 -0.63
N VAL A 48 0.37 19.68 -0.55
CA VAL A 48 -0.62 19.73 -1.65
C VAL A 48 -0.05 20.38 -2.92
N ASP A 49 0.91 21.30 -2.76
CA ASP A 49 1.58 22.00 -3.86
C ASP A 49 2.60 21.11 -4.61
N ASP A 50 2.92 19.95 -4.06
CA ASP A 50 3.88 19.04 -4.64
C ASP A 50 3.26 18.23 -5.80
N GLN A 51 3.97 18.12 -6.91
CA GLN A 51 3.58 17.30 -8.07
C GLN A 51 3.27 15.83 -7.70
N TYR A 52 3.90 15.29 -6.65
CA TYR A 52 3.65 13.94 -6.17
C TYR A 52 2.28 13.80 -5.49
N TYR A 53 1.70 14.89 -4.98
CA TYR A 53 0.37 14.87 -4.35
C TYR A 53 -0.72 14.40 -5.31
N PHE A 54 -0.70 14.92 -6.54
CA PHE A 54 -1.63 14.49 -7.59
C PHE A 54 -1.49 13.00 -7.91
N ASN A 55 -0.26 12.51 -8.01
CA ASN A 55 0.00 11.09 -8.26
C ASN A 55 -0.49 10.20 -7.13
N PHE A 56 -0.30 10.59 -5.86
CA PHE A 56 -0.83 9.83 -4.72
C PHE A 56 -2.36 9.86 -4.70
N LYS A 57 -2.97 11.00 -4.99
CA LYS A 57 -4.43 11.15 -5.06
C LYS A 57 -5.05 10.20 -6.08
N GLU A 58 -4.51 10.13 -7.30
CA GLU A 58 -5.01 9.22 -8.34
C GLU A 58 -4.86 7.75 -7.92
N GLN A 59 -3.73 7.38 -7.31
CA GLN A 59 -3.52 6.01 -6.83
C GLN A 59 -4.45 5.64 -5.67
N LEU A 60 -4.76 6.59 -4.78
CA LEU A 60 -5.69 6.39 -3.67
C LEU A 60 -7.14 6.23 -4.14
N LYS A 61 -7.53 6.85 -5.26
CA LYS A 61 -8.86 6.61 -5.86
C LYS A 61 -9.08 5.13 -6.16
N ALA A 62 -8.03 4.39 -6.50
CA ALA A 62 -8.12 2.95 -6.73
C ALA A 62 -8.69 2.21 -5.50
N LEU A 63 -8.55 2.72 -4.27
CA LEU A 63 -9.17 2.11 -3.08
C LEU A 63 -10.70 2.00 -3.19
N TRP A 64 -11.34 2.92 -3.91
CA TRP A 64 -12.79 3.05 -3.95
C TRP A 64 -13.43 2.24 -5.09
N TYR A 65 -12.67 1.93 -6.14
CA TYR A 65 -13.12 1.07 -7.22
C TYR A 65 -12.91 -0.40 -6.85
N CYS A 66 -14.01 -1.08 -6.52
CA CYS A 66 -14.12 -2.53 -6.61
C CYS A 66 -14.48 -2.85 -8.06
N GLY A 67 -13.54 -3.45 -8.79
CA GLY A 67 -13.83 -4.20 -10.00
C GLY A 67 -13.96 -5.67 -9.61
#